data_AF-A0A1I1U006-F1
#
_entry.id   AF-A0A1I1U006-F1
#
_cell.length_a   1.000
_cell.length_b   1.000
_cell.length_c   1.000
_cell.angle_alpha   90.00
_cell.angle_beta   90.00
_cell.angle_gamma   90.00
#
_symmetry.space_group_name_H-M   'P 1'
#
loop_
_entity.id
_entity.type
_entity.pdbx_description
1 polymer ?
#
loop_
_entity_poly.entity_id
_entity_poly.type
_entity_poly.pdbx_seq_one_letter_code
_entity_poly.pdbx_strand_id
1 'polypeptide(L)'
;MRIVKKTGIIIFISLLFLLYTRKSLYYRFFPKADKYGVKYNVERKQRGILPLPINWTTRDFANETKIWFPPPAEMHEGVVRSMKLVRVNNDHIQYEEDHIAKTLNSGYATLSIGYNYDSIQHWCYTYIAPGYDKEDTLSRRDVDSILKMWNFNY
;
A
#
# COMPACT_ATOMS: atom_id res chain seq x y z
N MET A 1 37.61 31.76 31.54
CA MET A 1 37.63 30.82 30.40
C MET A 1 37.15 29.38 30.74
N ARG A 2 36.11 29.21 31.57
CA ARG A 2 35.55 27.87 31.95
C ARG A 2 34.16 27.60 31.37
N ILE A 3 33.44 28.63 30.95
CA ILE A 3 32.04 28.53 30.49
C ILE A 3 31.99 27.86 29.11
N VAL A 4 32.89 28.22 28.18
CA VAL A 4 32.95 27.70 26.80
C VAL A 4 33.15 26.17 26.74
N LYS A 5 33.94 25.60 27.68
CA LYS A 5 34.16 24.14 27.75
C LYS A 5 32.89 23.37 28.13
N LYS A 6 32.05 23.94 29.01
CA LYS A 6 30.80 23.29 29.44
C LYS A 6 29.73 23.35 28.35
N THR A 7 29.63 24.46 27.63
CA THR A 7 28.70 24.59 26.49
C THR A 7 29.06 23.64 25.35
N GLY A 8 30.36 23.47 25.03
CA GLY A 8 30.79 22.52 24.01
C GLY A 8 30.42 21.06 24.33
N ILE A 9 30.55 20.65 25.60
CA ILE A 9 30.18 19.30 26.05
C ILE A 9 28.66 19.08 25.97
N ILE A 10 27.85 20.08 26.36
CA ILE A 10 26.39 19.99 26.28
C ILE A 10 25.93 19.88 24.82
N ILE A 11 26.51 20.68 23.92
CA ILE A 11 26.21 20.62 22.47
C ILE A 11 26.57 19.24 21.92
N PHE A 12 27.74 18.71 22.29
CA PHE A 12 28.20 17.39 21.84
C PHE A 12 27.30 16.25 22.33
N ILE A 13 26.88 16.26 23.61
CA ILE A 13 25.94 15.28 24.17
C ILE A 13 24.57 15.39 23.50
N SER A 14 24.10 16.61 23.22
CA SER A 14 22.83 16.83 22.52
C SER A 14 22.86 16.31 21.07
N LEU A 15 23.98 16.50 20.37
CA LEU A 15 24.23 15.94 19.04
C LEU A 15 24.26 14.41 19.05
N LEU A 16 24.93 13.80 20.01
CA LEU A 16 24.94 12.34 20.19
C LEU A 16 23.55 11.81 20.49
N PHE A 17 22.78 12.48 21.34
CA PHE A 17 21.40 12.11 21.64
C PHE A 17 20.51 12.23 20.40
N LEU A 18 20.64 13.30 19.60
CA LEU A 18 19.92 13.46 18.34
C LEU A 18 20.29 12.40 17.30
N LEU A 19 21.57 12.04 17.19
CA LEU A 19 22.03 10.97 16.29
C LEU A 19 21.50 9.60 16.72
N TYR A 20 21.47 9.34 18.03
CA TYR A 20 20.97 8.08 18.59
C TYR A 20 19.44 7.97 18.49
N THR A 21 18.73 9.08 18.75
CA THR A 21 17.26 9.14 18.69
C THR A 21 16.72 9.39 17.29
N ARG A 22 17.57 9.72 16.29
CA ARG A 22 17.20 9.93 14.88
C ARG A 22 16.21 8.89 14.37
N LYS A 23 16.52 7.60 14.55
CA LYS A 23 15.64 6.52 14.10
C LYS A 23 14.30 6.55 14.85
N SER A 24 14.33 6.66 16.18
CA SER A 24 13.12 6.71 17.00
C SER A 24 12.22 7.91 16.68
N LEU A 25 12.79 9.11 16.52
CA LEU A 25 12.08 10.32 16.09
C LEU A 25 11.54 10.18 14.67
N TYR A 26 12.34 9.62 13.75
CA TYR A 26 11.89 9.31 12.40
C TYR A 26 10.68 8.39 12.42
N TYR A 27 10.73 7.24 13.10
CA TYR A 27 9.60 6.32 13.16
C TYR A 27 8.40 6.86 13.97
N ARG A 28 8.61 7.85 14.85
CA ARG A 28 7.53 8.54 15.59
C ARG A 28 6.76 9.53 14.73
N PHE A 29 7.42 10.22 13.79
CA PHE A 29 6.78 11.16 12.86
C PHE A 29 6.46 10.54 11.49
N PHE A 30 7.13 9.44 11.14
CA PHE A 30 6.95 8.69 9.91
C PHE A 30 6.54 7.25 10.26
N PRO A 31 5.24 6.95 10.46
CA PRO A 31 4.79 5.58 10.72
C PRO A 31 5.23 4.67 9.56
N LYS A 32 5.60 3.44 9.93
CA LYS A 32 6.30 2.44 9.13
C LYS A 32 5.60 2.16 7.78
N ALA A 33 6.40 1.81 6.76
CA ALA A 33 6.16 1.95 5.30
C ALA A 33 6.57 3.30 4.68
N ASP A 34 7.39 4.06 5.41
CA ASP A 34 8.11 5.25 4.96
C ASP A 34 7.26 6.29 4.22
N LYS A 35 7.30 6.28 2.87
CA LYS A 35 6.65 7.18 1.90
C LYS A 35 5.37 6.65 1.21
N TYR A 36 4.95 5.42 1.50
CA TYR A 36 3.81 4.77 0.82
C TYR A 36 2.78 4.13 1.76
N GLY A 37 2.92 4.33 3.08
CA GLY A 37 1.94 3.91 4.07
C GLY A 37 0.62 4.72 4.03
N VAL A 38 -0.31 4.39 4.92
CA VAL A 38 -1.69 4.95 4.99
C VAL A 38 -1.74 6.47 4.93
N LYS A 39 -0.77 7.16 5.55
CA LYS A 39 -0.70 8.63 5.58
C LYS A 39 -0.58 9.27 4.19
N TYR A 40 -0.18 8.51 3.16
CA TYR A 40 -0.09 8.96 1.77
C TYR A 40 -1.24 8.46 0.89
N ASN A 41 -2.37 8.07 1.48
CA ASN A 41 -3.52 7.61 0.70
C ASN A 41 -4.02 8.66 -0.31
N VAL A 42 -3.81 9.95 -0.04
CA VAL A 42 -4.13 11.02 -1.00
C VAL A 42 -3.24 10.94 -2.24
N GLU A 43 -1.93 10.86 -2.07
CA GLU A 43 -0.95 10.74 -3.16
C GLU A 43 -1.09 9.41 -3.90
N ARG A 44 -1.45 8.33 -3.19
CA ARG A 44 -1.74 7.01 -3.76
C ARG A 44 -2.95 7.09 -4.71
N LYS A 45 -4.05 7.73 -4.29
CA LYS A 45 -5.22 7.97 -5.13
C LYS A 45 -4.87 8.79 -6.38
N GLN A 46 -4.03 9.83 -6.25
CA GLN A 46 -3.58 10.62 -7.40
C GLN A 46 -2.78 9.79 -8.42
N ARG A 47 -2.10 8.73 -7.97
CA ARG A 47 -1.40 7.77 -8.84
C ARG A 47 -2.32 6.67 -9.37
N GLY A 48 -3.60 6.62 -8.96
CA GLY A 48 -4.52 5.54 -9.32
C GLY A 48 -4.30 4.25 -8.52
N ILE A 49 -3.57 4.31 -7.41
CA ILE A 49 -3.35 3.20 -6.47
C ILE A 49 -4.45 3.26 -5.41
N LEU A 50 -5.16 2.15 -5.16
CA LEU A 50 -6.21 2.15 -4.16
C LEU A 50 -5.63 2.38 -2.74
N PRO A 51 -6.37 3.09 -1.87
CA PRO A 51 -5.90 3.41 -0.53
C PRO A 51 -5.68 2.15 0.32
N LEU A 52 -4.73 2.24 1.24
CA LEU A 52 -4.56 1.24 2.31
C LEU A 52 -5.66 1.42 3.37
N PRO A 53 -6.04 0.34 4.07
CA PRO A 53 -6.94 0.41 5.23
C PRO A 53 -6.41 1.38 6.29
N ILE A 54 -7.30 2.11 6.97
CA ILE A 54 -6.89 3.15 7.93
C ILE A 54 -6.05 2.62 9.10
N ASN A 55 -6.24 1.36 9.46
CA ASN A 55 -5.54 0.65 10.53
C ASN A 55 -4.33 -0.15 10.03
N TRP A 56 -3.91 0.03 8.78
CA TRP A 56 -2.77 -0.70 8.24
C TRP A 56 -1.45 -0.23 8.87
N THR A 57 -0.63 -1.18 9.26
CA THR A 57 0.68 -0.97 9.91
C THR A 57 1.67 -2.03 9.43
N THR A 58 2.97 -1.83 9.64
CA THR A 58 4.01 -2.86 9.43
C THR A 58 4.84 -3.05 10.69
N ARG A 59 5.58 -4.15 10.80
CA ARG A 59 6.60 -4.31 11.85
C ARG A 59 7.87 -3.49 11.53
N ASP A 60 8.77 -3.33 12.50
CA ASP A 60 10.10 -2.73 12.22
C ASP A 60 10.96 -3.72 11.43
N PHE A 61 11.72 -3.21 10.45
CA PHE A 61 12.56 -4.00 9.54
C PHE A 61 11.76 -5.12 8.86
N ALA A 62 10.52 -4.81 8.50
CA ALA A 62 9.59 -5.82 8.02
C ALA A 62 10.00 -6.33 6.64
N ASN A 63 10.19 -7.63 6.55
CA ASN A 63 10.14 -8.42 5.33
C ASN A 63 8.89 -9.28 5.42
N GLU A 64 7.74 -8.72 5.03
CA GLU A 64 6.45 -9.36 5.22
C GLU A 64 5.53 -9.17 4.01
N THR A 65 4.69 -10.16 3.75
CA THR A 65 3.54 -10.03 2.86
C THR A 65 2.30 -9.94 3.74
N LYS A 66 1.57 -8.82 3.64
CA LYS A 66 0.32 -8.61 4.36
C LYS A 66 -0.84 -8.75 3.39
N ILE A 67 -1.85 -9.47 3.83
CA ILE A 67 -3.12 -9.59 3.12
C ILE A 67 -4.18 -8.93 3.98
N TRP A 68 -4.99 -8.09 3.37
CA TRP A 68 -6.15 -7.47 3.96
C TRP A 68 -7.39 -7.87 3.19
N PHE A 69 -8.46 -8.17 3.92
CA PHE A 69 -9.78 -8.45 3.38
C PHE A 69 -10.75 -7.40 3.93
N PRO A 70 -11.71 -6.92 3.13
CA PRO A 70 -12.73 -6.02 3.63
C PRO A 70 -13.61 -6.73 4.68
N PRO A 71 -14.24 -5.99 5.62
CA PRO A 71 -15.22 -6.56 6.53
C PRO A 71 -16.36 -7.26 5.78
N PRO A 72 -16.96 -8.33 6.33
CA PRO A 72 -18.05 -9.08 5.67
C PRO A 72 -19.24 -8.21 5.23
N ALA A 73 -19.55 -7.14 5.97
CA ALA A 73 -20.63 -6.22 5.64
C ALA A 73 -20.41 -5.46 4.30
N GLU A 74 -19.16 -5.35 3.83
CA GLU A 74 -18.80 -4.75 2.54
C GLU A 74 -18.85 -5.78 1.39
N MET A 75 -19.14 -7.06 1.68
CA MET A 75 -19.16 -8.16 0.68
C MET A 75 -20.56 -8.51 0.14
N HIS A 76 -21.62 -7.85 0.60
CA HIS A 76 -22.99 -8.20 0.21
C HIS A 76 -23.38 -7.58 -1.15
N GLU A 77 -23.65 -8.47 -2.12
CA GLU A 77 -24.23 -8.24 -3.46
C GLU A 77 -23.63 -7.09 -4.29
N GLY A 78 -22.74 -7.44 -5.23
CA GLY A 78 -22.30 -6.50 -6.27
C GLY A 78 -20.82 -6.62 -6.62
N VAL A 79 -20.16 -5.47 -6.75
CA VAL A 79 -18.74 -5.34 -7.07
C VAL A 79 -18.01 -4.89 -5.81
N VAL A 80 -17.06 -5.69 -5.34
CA VAL A 80 -16.40 -5.49 -4.06
C VAL A 80 -14.88 -5.62 -4.20
N ARG A 81 -14.13 -4.88 -3.41
CA ARG A 81 -12.67 -5.07 -3.29
C ARG A 81 -12.42 -6.27 -2.39
N SER A 82 -12.33 -7.47 -2.96
CA SER A 82 -12.27 -8.73 -2.22
C SER A 82 -10.98 -8.89 -1.40
N MET A 83 -9.86 -8.33 -1.85
CA MET A 83 -8.58 -8.46 -1.18
C MET A 83 -7.64 -7.31 -1.54
N LYS A 84 -6.74 -7.00 -0.60
CA LYS A 84 -5.50 -6.27 -0.88
C LYS A 84 -4.29 -7.06 -0.39
N LEU A 85 -3.31 -7.25 -1.26
CA LEU A 85 -2.01 -7.79 -0.92
C LEU A 85 -0.96 -6.67 -0.95
N VAL A 86 -0.08 -6.63 0.05
CA VAL A 86 1.04 -5.68 0.11
C VAL A 86 2.30 -6.43 0.52
N ARG A 87 3.33 -6.37 -0.31
CA ARG A 87 4.65 -6.93 -0.03
C ARG A 87 5.58 -5.82 0.42
N VAL A 88 6.12 -5.97 1.62
CA VAL A 88 7.06 -5.05 2.26
C VAL A 88 8.42 -5.73 2.38
N ASN A 89 9.47 -5.01 2.02
CA ASN A 89 10.85 -5.45 2.15
C ASN A 89 11.70 -4.30 2.68
N ASN A 90 12.45 -4.56 3.75
CA ASN A 90 13.28 -3.57 4.44
C ASN A 90 12.49 -2.27 4.72
N ASP A 91 11.27 -2.39 5.25
CA ASP A 91 10.36 -1.27 5.54
C ASP A 91 9.80 -0.50 4.33
N HIS A 92 10.01 -0.99 3.11
CA HIS A 92 9.49 -0.37 1.87
C HIS A 92 8.46 -1.27 1.20
N ILE A 93 7.32 -0.70 0.79
CA ILE A 93 6.38 -1.41 -0.07
C ILE A 93 7.03 -1.59 -1.44
N GLN A 94 7.24 -2.84 -1.85
CA GLN A 94 7.81 -3.18 -3.16
C GLN A 94 6.72 -3.47 -4.19
N TYR A 95 5.65 -4.11 -3.73
CA TYR A 95 4.53 -4.53 -4.55
C TYR A 95 3.24 -4.43 -3.76
N GLU A 96 2.18 -4.05 -4.45
CA GLU A 96 0.83 -4.17 -3.92
C GLU A 96 -0.14 -4.56 -5.02
N GLU A 97 -1.21 -5.22 -4.61
CA GLU A 97 -2.23 -5.74 -5.51
C GLU A 97 -3.61 -5.58 -4.88
N ASP A 98 -4.56 -5.14 -5.68
CA ASP A 98 -5.97 -5.05 -5.33
C ASP A 98 -6.77 -6.03 -6.17
N HIS A 99 -7.56 -6.87 -5.50
CA HIS A 99 -8.51 -7.76 -6.16
C HIS A 99 -9.90 -7.16 -6.01
N ILE A 100 -10.58 -7.02 -7.13
CA ILE A 100 -11.95 -6.53 -7.22
C ILE A 100 -12.77 -7.66 -7.83
N ALA A 101 -13.72 -8.17 -7.07
CA ALA A 101 -14.60 -9.25 -7.48
C ALA A 101 -15.99 -8.71 -7.81
N LYS A 102 -16.59 -9.20 -8.89
CA LYS A 102 -17.99 -8.98 -9.23
C LYS A 102 -18.73 -10.31 -9.23
N THR A 103 -19.76 -10.41 -8.39
CA THR A 103 -20.68 -11.55 -8.43
C THR A 103 -21.60 -11.41 -9.66
N LEU A 104 -21.74 -12.51 -10.39
CA LEU A 104 -22.58 -12.64 -11.59
C LEU A 104 -23.41 -13.93 -11.47
N ASN A 105 -24.50 -14.04 -12.24
CA ASN A 105 -25.33 -15.25 -12.22
C ASN A 105 -24.56 -16.52 -12.64
N SER A 106 -23.48 -16.35 -13.42
CA SER A 106 -22.64 -17.44 -13.94
C SER A 106 -21.36 -17.68 -13.12
N GLY A 107 -21.20 -17.06 -11.95
CA GLY A 107 -20.00 -17.19 -11.11
C GLY A 107 -19.45 -15.83 -10.66
N TYR A 108 -18.13 -15.70 -10.58
CA TYR A 108 -17.46 -14.45 -10.23
C TYR A 108 -16.50 -14.02 -11.34
N ALA A 109 -16.42 -12.72 -11.59
CA ALA A 109 -15.33 -12.12 -12.35
C ALA A 109 -14.36 -11.46 -11.37
N THR A 110 -13.06 -11.60 -11.61
CA THR A 110 -12.02 -10.99 -10.76
C THR A 110 -11.14 -10.08 -11.61
N LEU A 111 -10.92 -8.87 -11.13
CA LEU A 111 -9.98 -7.91 -11.69
C LEU A 111 -8.87 -7.66 -10.68
N SER A 112 -7.62 -7.91 -11.07
CA SER A 112 -6.43 -7.67 -10.26
C SER A 112 -5.70 -6.43 -10.77
N ILE A 113 -5.38 -5.51 -9.86
CA ILE A 113 -4.70 -4.25 -10.13
C ILE A 113 -3.41 -4.22 -9.29
N GLY A 114 -2.28 -4.49 -9.93
CA GLY A 114 -0.96 -4.56 -9.31
C GLY A 114 -0.11 -3.31 -9.56
N TYR A 115 0.65 -2.89 -8.54
CA TYR A 115 1.64 -1.82 -8.62
C TYR A 115 3.00 -2.26 -8.04
N ASN A 116 4.04 -2.25 -8.88
CA ASN A 116 5.44 -2.49 -8.54
C ASN A 116 6.17 -1.15 -8.37
N TYR A 117 6.65 -0.85 -7.17
CA TYR A 117 7.27 0.46 -6.87
C TYR A 117 8.65 0.66 -7.49
N ASP A 118 9.39 -0.42 -7.71
CA ASP A 118 10.80 -0.40 -8.15
C ASP A 118 10.99 -0.91 -9.60
N SER A 119 9.92 -0.94 -10.42
CA SER A 119 9.92 -1.48 -11.79
C SER A 119 9.67 -0.39 -12.83
N ILE A 120 10.30 -0.47 -14.01
CA ILE A 120 10.00 0.40 -15.16
C ILE A 120 8.55 0.18 -15.66
N GLN A 121 8.06 -1.06 -15.54
CA GLN A 121 6.66 -1.40 -15.74
C GLN A 121 5.98 -1.46 -14.37
N HIS A 122 5.59 -0.29 -13.88
CA HIS A 122 4.99 -0.15 -12.57
C HIS A 122 3.66 -0.88 -12.44
N TRP A 123 2.88 -0.97 -13.52
CA TRP A 123 1.52 -1.50 -13.46
C TRP A 123 1.40 -2.89 -14.06
N CYS A 124 0.65 -3.76 -13.38
CA CYS A 124 0.21 -5.04 -13.90
C CYS A 124 -1.31 -5.14 -13.71
N TYR A 125 -2.02 -5.62 -14.72
CA TYR A 125 -3.46 -5.77 -14.65
C TYR A 125 -3.83 -7.15 -15.19
N THR A 126 -4.58 -7.93 -14.41
CA THR A 126 -5.11 -9.22 -14.88
C THR A 126 -6.60 -9.32 -14.61
N TYR A 127 -7.27 -10.13 -15.43
CA TYR A 127 -8.69 -10.37 -15.33
C TYR A 127 -9.01 -11.84 -15.48
N ILE A 128 -9.93 -12.33 -14.66
CA ILE A 128 -10.47 -13.67 -14.70
C ILE A 128 -11.97 -13.55 -15.00
N ALA A 129 -12.38 -14.12 -16.13
CA ALA A 129 -13.77 -14.16 -16.54
C ALA A 129 -14.57 -15.21 -15.74
N PRO A 130 -15.90 -15.05 -15.59
CA PRO A 130 -16.73 -16.03 -14.90
C PRO A 130 -16.69 -17.40 -15.57
N GLY A 131 -16.38 -18.44 -14.79
CA GLY A 131 -16.30 -19.81 -15.29
C GLY A 131 -15.01 -20.15 -16.03
N TYR A 132 -14.00 -19.26 -15.97
CA TYR A 132 -12.66 -19.50 -16.50
C TYR A 132 -11.63 -19.42 -15.36
N ASP A 133 -10.60 -20.26 -15.42
CA ASP A 133 -9.48 -20.24 -14.46
C ASP A 133 -8.25 -19.49 -14.99
N LYS A 134 -8.31 -19.01 -16.24
CA LYS A 134 -7.19 -18.35 -16.89
C LYS A 134 -7.25 -16.84 -16.68
N GLU A 135 -6.11 -16.28 -16.29
CA GLU A 135 -5.89 -14.84 -16.24
C GLU A 135 -5.52 -14.28 -17.62
N ASP A 136 -6.23 -13.23 -18.02
CA ASP A 136 -5.90 -12.41 -19.18
C ASP A 136 -5.24 -11.11 -18.73
N THR A 137 -4.09 -10.78 -19.32
CA THR A 137 -3.41 -9.50 -19.08
C THR A 137 -4.16 -8.36 -19.76
N LEU A 138 -4.40 -7.27 -19.03
CA LEU A 138 -5.15 -6.11 -19.51
C LEU A 138 -4.28 -4.87 -19.71
N SER A 139 -4.75 -3.95 -20.56
CA SER A 139 -4.24 -2.58 -20.57
C SER A 139 -4.94 -1.73 -19.51
N ARG A 140 -4.34 -0.58 -19.15
CA ARG A 140 -4.98 0.38 -18.23
C ARG A 140 -6.38 0.80 -18.71
N ARG A 141 -6.54 0.99 -20.02
CA ARG A 141 -7.81 1.42 -20.63
C ARG A 141 -8.91 0.38 -20.42
N ASP A 142 -8.57 -0.90 -20.50
CA ASP A 142 -9.52 -2.00 -20.30
C ASP A 142 -9.96 -2.06 -18.84
N VAL A 143 -9.01 -1.91 -17.91
CA VAL A 143 -9.28 -1.81 -16.47
C VAL A 143 -10.23 -0.66 -16.16
N ASP A 144 -9.93 0.56 -16.63
CA ASP A 144 -10.79 1.72 -16.39
C ASP A 144 -12.20 1.52 -16.98
N SER A 145 -12.30 0.83 -18.12
CA SER A 145 -13.59 0.50 -18.75
C SER A 145 -14.39 -0.53 -17.93
N ILE A 146 -13.73 -1.56 -17.41
CA ILE A 146 -14.34 -2.57 -16.54
C ILE A 146 -14.82 -1.92 -15.25
N LEU A 147 -13.97 -1.15 -14.57
CA LEU A 147 -14.32 -0.46 -13.32
C LEU A 147 -15.51 0.47 -13.50
N LYS A 148 -15.54 1.22 -14.61
CA LYS A 148 -16.67 2.08 -14.98
C LYS A 148 -17.95 1.27 -15.22
N MET A 149 -17.89 0.18 -15.98
CA MET A 149 -19.04 -0.71 -16.22
C MET A 149 -19.54 -1.36 -14.92
N TRP A 150 -18.63 -1.58 -13.99
CA TRP A 150 -18.89 -2.16 -12.68
C TRP A 150 -19.40 -1.13 -11.66
N ASN A 151 -19.47 0.16 -12.02
CA ASN A 151 -19.78 1.25 -11.10
C ASN A 151 -18.89 1.25 -9.84
N PHE A 152 -17.64 0.78 -9.97
CA PHE A 152 -16.70 0.72 -8.86
C PHE A 152 -15.96 2.05 -8.73
N ASN A 153 -16.12 2.70 -7.59
CA ASN A 153 -15.47 3.97 -7.26
C ASN A 153 -14.54 3.79 -6.05
N TYR A 154 -13.37 4.45 -6.07
CA TYR A 154 -12.29 4.27 -5.07
C TYR A 154 -12.01 5.51 -4.20
#